data_AF-A7UVE9-F1
#
_entry.id   AF-A7UVE9-F1
#
_cell.length_a   1.000
_cell.length_b   1.000
_cell.length_c   1.000
_cell.angle_alpha   90.00
_cell.angle_beta   90.00
_cell.angle_gamma   90.00
#
_symmetry.space_group_name_H-M   'P 1'
#
loop_
_entity.id
_entity.type
_entity.pdbx_description
1 polymer ?
#
loop_
_entity_poly.entity_id
_entity_poly.type
_entity_poly.pdbx_seq_one_letter_code
_entity_poly.pdbx_strand_id
1 'polypeptide(L)'
;IDGINLLGRDCGYGEPAVGIRLSAHKAWLESLLLPRRDNATLVHIDTDQELGDECEYADGTKGTCTAEPSCPDINARLQNNQQVIFCGNRNVVCCPNKATDPRMMAIENEFNQCEERYRHLRTDQQNGSSHAVNDRNTTYGCFGYLISTRGVVASASCLSERADLPNIVQIGGIDSLDNSRVVPIEKVIIHPDYKKETLEHNIAIVKLESTVDPSENVFPTCLWQNITHSPTHLKGPKICFSHIGNKRFYDIYQMYQNDCETYLNRSMADSEACMFRKRWTCASYYNPILKEASPK
;
A
#
# COMPACT_ATOMS: atom_id res chain seq x y z
N ILE A 1 1.35 1.27 -8.73
CA ILE A 1 2.72 0.85 -8.36
C ILE A 1 2.73 -0.67 -8.17
N ASP A 2 3.63 -1.33 -8.86
CA ASP A 2 3.81 -2.79 -8.82
C ASP A 2 4.94 -3.20 -7.87
N GLY A 3 6.00 -2.38 -7.80
CA GLY A 3 7.14 -2.64 -6.94
C GLY A 3 7.95 -1.40 -6.57
N ILE A 4 8.86 -1.57 -5.62
CA ILE A 4 9.78 -0.54 -5.10
C ILE A 4 11.20 -1.12 -4.93
N ASN A 5 12.16 -0.24 -4.62
CA ASN A 5 13.53 -0.60 -4.21
C ASN A 5 14.29 -1.39 -5.28
N LEU A 6 14.50 -0.75 -6.41
CA LEU A 6 15.19 -1.35 -7.54
C LEU A 6 16.69 -1.49 -7.30
N LEU A 7 17.13 -2.73 -7.07
CA LEU A 7 18.52 -3.09 -6.84
C LEU A 7 19.11 -3.72 -8.09
N GLY A 8 20.16 -3.11 -8.62
CA GLY A 8 20.87 -3.56 -9.82
C GLY A 8 21.71 -2.43 -10.41
N ARG A 9 22.76 -2.77 -11.16
CA ARG A 9 23.57 -1.76 -11.86
C ARG A 9 22.68 -0.96 -12.81
N ASP A 10 22.88 0.36 -12.84
CA ASP A 10 22.14 1.30 -13.68
C ASP A 10 20.60 1.15 -13.60
N CYS A 11 20.09 0.65 -12.46
CA CYS A 11 18.67 0.40 -12.22
C CYS A 11 17.99 -0.44 -13.31
N GLY A 12 18.67 -1.46 -13.84
CA GLY A 12 18.09 -2.40 -14.81
C GLY A 12 18.52 -2.16 -16.26
N TYR A 13 19.48 -1.25 -16.50
CA TYR A 13 20.05 -1.05 -17.83
C TYR A 13 21.29 -1.92 -18.03
N GLY A 14 21.34 -2.68 -19.12
CA GLY A 14 22.44 -3.60 -19.43
C GLY A 14 22.37 -4.91 -18.63
N GLU A 15 22.11 -4.82 -17.34
CA GLU A 15 21.82 -5.94 -16.43
C GLU A 15 20.41 -5.76 -15.84
N PRO A 16 19.65 -6.83 -15.56
CA PRO A 16 18.35 -6.70 -14.92
C PRO A 16 18.48 -6.24 -13.46
N ALA A 17 17.48 -5.51 -13.00
CA ALA A 17 17.36 -5.10 -11.61
C ALA A 17 16.23 -5.88 -10.93
N VAL A 18 16.41 -6.13 -9.64
CA VAL A 18 15.42 -6.80 -8.80
C VAL A 18 14.85 -5.79 -7.81
N GLY A 19 13.52 -5.74 -7.73
CA GLY A 19 12.81 -4.93 -6.75
C GLY A 19 11.85 -5.78 -5.93
N ILE A 20 11.25 -5.15 -4.93
CA ILE A 20 10.21 -5.76 -4.11
C ILE A 20 8.88 -5.71 -4.86
N ARG A 21 8.23 -6.87 -5.01
CA ARG A 21 6.89 -7.02 -5.57
C ARG A 21 5.85 -6.71 -4.49
N LEU A 22 5.16 -5.56 -4.60
CA LEU A 22 4.23 -5.10 -3.55
C LEU A 22 3.02 -6.02 -3.40
N SER A 23 2.55 -6.65 -4.48
CA SER A 23 1.41 -7.58 -4.42
C SER A 23 1.66 -8.80 -3.53
N ALA A 24 2.91 -9.26 -3.40
CA ALA A 24 3.28 -10.34 -2.48
C ALA A 24 3.12 -9.95 -1.00
N HIS A 25 3.12 -8.64 -0.70
CA HIS A 25 2.96 -8.10 0.65
C HIS A 25 1.54 -7.59 0.92
N LYS A 26 0.58 -7.85 0.02
CA LYS A 26 -0.78 -7.32 0.11
C LYS A 26 -1.44 -7.60 1.46
N ALA A 27 -1.44 -8.85 1.92
CA ALA A 27 -2.08 -9.23 3.19
C ALA A 27 -1.47 -8.50 4.40
N TRP A 28 -0.16 -8.29 4.39
CA TRP A 28 0.52 -7.53 5.43
C TRP A 28 0.16 -6.04 5.36
N LEU A 29 0.19 -5.44 4.17
CA LEU A 29 -0.21 -4.04 3.97
C LEU A 29 -1.65 -3.80 4.41
N GLU A 30 -2.57 -4.69 4.03
CA GLU A 30 -3.97 -4.66 4.44
C GLU A 30 -4.10 -4.76 5.96
N SER A 31 -3.34 -5.64 6.63
CA SER A 31 -3.39 -5.77 8.09
C SER A 31 -2.98 -4.50 8.86
N LEU A 32 -2.22 -3.60 8.22
CA LEU A 32 -1.71 -2.37 8.83
C LEU A 32 -2.54 -1.14 8.46
N LEU A 33 -3.01 -1.09 7.22
CA LEU A 33 -3.73 0.05 6.66
C LEU A 33 -5.23 -0.10 6.85
N LEU A 34 -5.75 -1.33 6.79
CA LEU A 34 -7.12 -1.61 7.15
C LEU A 34 -7.21 -1.74 8.68
N PRO A 35 -8.20 -1.09 9.28
CA PRO A 35 -8.41 -1.16 10.72
C PRO A 35 -8.69 -2.60 11.18
N ARG A 36 -7.91 -3.06 12.17
CA ARG A 36 -8.14 -4.33 12.88
C ARG A 36 -9.27 -4.14 13.90
N ARG A 37 -10.25 -5.05 13.86
CA ARG A 37 -11.26 -5.22 14.91
C ARG A 37 -10.58 -5.79 16.16
N ASP A 38 -10.76 -5.14 17.30
CA ASP A 38 -10.25 -5.62 18.57
C ASP A 38 -10.87 -6.98 18.93
N ASN A 39 -10.05 -7.85 19.52
CA ASN A 39 -10.47 -9.17 20.02
C ASN A 39 -11.39 -9.01 21.24
N ALA A 40 -12.67 -8.81 21.01
CA ALA A 40 -13.71 -9.06 22.01
C ALA A 40 -14.04 -10.56 22.07
N THR A 41 -14.44 -11.03 23.25
CA THR A 41 -14.92 -12.39 23.54
C THR A 41 -15.66 -13.02 22.36
N LEU A 42 -15.21 -14.20 21.93
CA LEU A 42 -15.63 -14.84 20.67
C LEU A 42 -17.15 -15.08 20.59
N VAL A 43 -17.81 -15.34 21.72
CA VAL A 43 -19.25 -15.61 21.80
C VAL A 43 -19.87 -14.91 23.00
N HIS A 44 -20.90 -14.12 22.75
CA HIS A 44 -21.73 -13.47 23.77
C HIS A 44 -23.21 -13.83 23.52
N ILE A 45 -23.97 -14.07 24.60
CA ILE A 45 -25.41 -14.33 24.53
C ILE A 45 -26.09 -13.19 25.28
N ASP A 46 -26.83 -12.36 24.56
CA ASP A 46 -27.64 -11.31 25.14
C ASP A 46 -29.08 -11.84 25.25
N THR A 47 -29.53 -12.13 26.47
CA THR A 47 -30.85 -12.72 26.72
C THR A 47 -32.01 -11.74 26.57
N ASP A 48 -31.71 -10.44 26.45
CA ASP A 48 -32.72 -9.37 26.45
C ASP A 48 -33.14 -8.95 25.03
N GLN A 49 -32.48 -9.47 23.99
CA GLN A 49 -32.74 -9.16 22.58
C GLN A 49 -33.51 -10.29 21.87
N GLU A 50 -34.48 -9.92 21.04
CA GLU A 50 -35.33 -10.81 20.26
C GLU A 50 -35.11 -10.67 18.74
N LEU A 51 -35.81 -11.48 17.94
CA LEU A 51 -35.74 -11.45 16.48
C LEU A 51 -36.22 -10.09 15.95
N GLY A 52 -35.37 -9.40 15.19
CA GLY A 52 -35.65 -8.08 14.60
C GLY A 52 -35.08 -6.90 15.39
N ASP A 53 -34.54 -7.12 16.59
CA ASP A 53 -33.95 -6.06 17.39
C ASP A 53 -32.63 -5.54 16.80
N GLU A 54 -32.33 -4.27 17.07
CA GLU A 54 -31.02 -3.70 16.79
C GLU A 54 -30.01 -4.18 17.84
N CYS A 55 -28.83 -4.56 17.38
CA CYS A 55 -27.78 -5.10 18.21
C CYS A 55 -26.43 -4.44 17.85
N GLU A 56 -25.54 -4.31 18.83
CA GLU A 56 -24.23 -3.66 18.65
C GLU A 56 -23.12 -4.55 19.23
N TYR A 57 -22.08 -4.77 18.41
CA TYR A 57 -20.89 -5.49 18.80
C TYR A 57 -19.94 -4.61 19.63
N ALA A 58 -19.05 -5.22 20.41
CA ALA A 58 -18.05 -4.47 21.19
C ALA A 58 -17.07 -3.69 20.30
N ASP A 59 -16.95 -4.04 19.02
CA ASP A 59 -16.18 -3.32 18.01
C ASP A 59 -16.95 -2.12 17.39
N GLY A 60 -18.15 -1.80 17.89
CA GLY A 60 -19.03 -0.75 17.39
C GLY A 60 -19.80 -1.12 16.11
N THR A 61 -19.65 -2.34 15.59
CA THR A 61 -20.45 -2.82 14.45
C THR A 61 -21.92 -2.91 14.88
N LYS A 62 -22.82 -2.28 14.14
CA LYS A 62 -24.27 -2.42 14.33
C LYS A 62 -24.83 -3.54 13.47
N GLY A 63 -25.86 -4.19 13.96
CA GLY A 63 -26.54 -5.28 13.29
C GLY A 63 -28.01 -5.37 13.64
N THR A 64 -28.65 -6.38 13.08
CA THR A 64 -30.04 -6.72 13.36
C THR A 64 -30.13 -8.22 13.68
N CYS A 65 -30.81 -8.54 14.77
CA CYS A 65 -31.03 -9.92 15.21
C CYS A 65 -31.88 -10.67 14.18
N THR A 66 -31.30 -11.70 13.55
CA THR A 66 -31.97 -12.51 12.53
C THR A 66 -31.67 -13.99 12.74
N ALA A 67 -32.42 -14.87 12.08
CA ALA A 67 -32.13 -16.30 12.11
C ALA A 67 -30.75 -16.60 11.49
N GLU A 68 -29.96 -17.47 12.11
CA GLU A 68 -28.63 -17.89 11.63
C GLU A 68 -28.56 -18.18 10.11
N PRO A 69 -29.48 -18.94 9.49
CA PRO A 69 -29.41 -19.21 8.04
C PRO A 69 -29.66 -17.99 7.16
N SER A 70 -30.20 -16.90 7.72
CA SER A 70 -30.46 -15.63 7.02
C SER A 70 -29.30 -14.64 7.17
N CYS A 71 -28.21 -15.02 7.84
CA CYS A 71 -27.02 -14.19 8.01
C CYS A 71 -25.77 -14.85 7.41
N PRO A 72 -25.49 -14.68 6.10
CA PRO A 72 -24.31 -15.26 5.47
C PRO A 72 -22.98 -14.74 6.07
N ASP A 73 -22.98 -13.51 6.60
CA ASP A 73 -21.81 -12.86 7.18
C ASP A 73 -21.38 -13.45 8.53
N ILE A 74 -22.23 -14.26 9.18
CA ILE A 74 -21.90 -14.90 10.47
C ILE A 74 -20.74 -15.90 10.32
N ASN A 75 -20.71 -16.63 9.20
CA ASN A 75 -19.66 -17.59 8.89
C ASN A 75 -18.33 -16.88 8.65
N ALA A 76 -18.36 -15.69 8.03
CA ALA A 76 -17.18 -14.86 7.87
C ALA A 76 -16.65 -14.36 9.22
N ARG A 77 -17.53 -13.95 10.16
CA ARG A 77 -17.09 -13.57 11.52
C ARG A 77 -16.46 -14.75 12.27
N LEU A 78 -17.03 -15.95 12.16
CA LEU A 78 -16.48 -17.17 12.75
C LEU A 78 -15.10 -17.55 12.17
N GLN A 79 -14.95 -17.52 10.85
CA GLN A 79 -13.68 -17.83 10.17
C GLN A 79 -12.58 -16.82 10.52
N ASN A 80 -12.96 -15.57 10.76
CA ASN A 80 -12.04 -14.49 11.11
C ASN A 80 -11.84 -14.32 12.62
N ASN A 81 -12.29 -15.26 13.46
CA ASN A 81 -12.21 -15.20 14.92
C ASN A 81 -12.78 -13.91 15.54
N GLN A 82 -13.85 -13.36 14.96
CA GLN A 82 -14.51 -12.14 15.44
C GLN A 82 -15.62 -12.48 16.45
N GLN A 83 -15.97 -11.52 17.32
CA GLN A 83 -17.09 -11.68 18.25
C GLN A 83 -18.39 -12.01 17.50
N VAL A 84 -19.12 -12.99 18.02
CA VAL A 84 -20.47 -13.38 17.60
C VAL A 84 -21.44 -13.14 18.76
N ILE A 85 -22.56 -12.46 18.49
CA ILE A 85 -23.63 -12.21 19.46
C ILE A 85 -24.85 -13.06 19.10
N PHE A 86 -25.35 -13.82 20.06
CA PHE A 86 -26.63 -14.54 20.00
C PHE A 86 -27.70 -13.73 20.72
N CYS A 87 -28.81 -13.42 20.03
CA CYS A 87 -29.93 -12.66 20.59
C CYS A 87 -30.96 -13.63 21.17
N GLY A 88 -31.09 -13.67 22.50
CA GLY A 88 -32.04 -14.49 23.24
C GLY A 88 -31.67 -15.99 23.31
N ASN A 89 -31.49 -16.63 22.15
CA ASN A 89 -31.23 -18.06 22.02
C ASN A 89 -30.09 -18.38 21.03
N ARG A 90 -29.71 -19.66 20.90
CA ARG A 90 -28.61 -20.10 20.02
C ARG A 90 -28.92 -20.08 18.52
N ASN A 91 -30.14 -19.75 18.11
CA ASN A 91 -30.60 -19.82 16.71
C ASN A 91 -30.83 -18.44 16.08
N VAL A 92 -30.78 -17.37 16.89
CA VAL A 92 -30.90 -15.99 16.45
C VAL A 92 -29.56 -15.30 16.71
N VAL A 93 -28.99 -14.71 15.66
CA VAL A 93 -27.67 -14.08 15.68
C VAL A 93 -27.81 -12.61 15.30
N CYS A 94 -26.98 -11.77 15.89
CA CYS A 94 -26.85 -10.37 15.50
C CYS A 94 -26.20 -10.29 14.12
N CYS A 95 -26.95 -10.12 13.05
CA CYS A 95 -26.35 -10.04 11.72
C CYS A 95 -25.82 -8.63 11.47
N PRO A 96 -24.52 -8.44 11.15
CA PRO A 96 -23.99 -7.13 10.82
C PRO A 96 -24.78 -6.52 9.66
N ASN A 97 -25.31 -5.32 9.86
CA ASN A 97 -25.71 -4.50 8.73
C ASN A 97 -24.41 -4.11 8.02
N LYS A 98 -24.33 -4.28 6.68
CA LYS A 98 -23.12 -3.95 5.87
C LYS A 98 -22.42 -2.75 6.48
N ALA A 99 -21.22 -3.00 7.02
CA ALA A 99 -20.63 -2.19 8.10
C ALA A 99 -20.72 -0.68 7.83
N THR A 100 -21.44 0.03 8.69
CA THR A 100 -21.62 1.49 8.68
C THR A 100 -20.69 2.15 9.70
N ASP A 101 -19.40 1.83 9.68
CA ASP A 101 -18.41 2.76 10.20
C ASP A 101 -17.88 3.60 9.02
N PRO A 102 -18.23 4.90 8.95
CA PRO A 102 -17.84 5.77 7.86
C PRO A 102 -16.33 5.86 7.66
N ARG A 103 -15.51 5.70 8.72
CA ARG A 103 -14.04 5.73 8.63
C ARG A 103 -13.48 4.43 8.08
N MET A 104 -14.06 3.29 8.47
CA MET A 104 -13.65 1.96 8.01
C MET A 104 -13.94 1.79 6.51
N MET A 105 -15.16 2.16 6.08
CA MET A 105 -15.53 2.20 4.68
C MET A 105 -14.67 3.17 3.88
N ALA A 106 -14.28 4.31 4.46
CA ALA A 106 -13.51 5.32 3.74
C ALA A 106 -12.13 4.82 3.33
N ILE A 107 -11.41 4.10 4.21
CA ILE A 107 -10.05 3.59 3.93
C ILE A 107 -10.10 2.35 3.02
N GLU A 108 -11.03 1.42 3.28
CA GLU A 108 -11.20 0.24 2.42
C GLU A 108 -11.61 0.63 1.00
N ASN A 109 -12.57 1.56 0.86
CA ASN A 109 -12.92 2.11 -0.45
C ASN A 109 -11.79 2.93 -1.06
N GLU A 110 -10.98 3.65 -0.26
CA GLU A 110 -9.82 4.36 -0.78
C GLU A 110 -8.82 3.42 -1.42
N PHE A 111 -8.50 2.31 -0.75
CA PHE A 111 -7.51 1.35 -1.21
C PHE A 111 -8.02 0.55 -2.41
N ASN A 112 -9.25 0.02 -2.32
CA ASN A 112 -9.83 -0.83 -3.36
C ASN A 112 -10.34 -0.07 -4.58
N GLN A 113 -10.83 1.17 -4.40
CA GLN A 113 -11.34 2.03 -5.48
C GLN A 113 -10.36 3.15 -5.84
N CYS A 114 -9.09 3.02 -5.46
CA CYS A 114 -8.06 4.04 -5.70
C CYS A 114 -8.01 4.49 -7.17
N GLU A 115 -8.16 3.57 -8.13
CA GLU A 115 -8.08 3.88 -9.55
C GLU A 115 -9.19 4.84 -9.97
N GLU A 116 -10.44 4.53 -9.63
CA GLU A 116 -11.63 5.33 -9.91
C GLU A 116 -11.59 6.65 -9.13
N ARG A 117 -11.34 6.58 -7.81
CA ARG A 117 -11.40 7.72 -6.89
C ARG A 117 -10.47 8.85 -7.30
N TYR A 118 -9.27 8.53 -7.77
CA TYR A 118 -8.25 9.51 -8.14
C TYR A 118 -8.06 9.63 -9.66
N ARG A 119 -8.95 9.05 -10.48
CA ARG A 119 -8.84 9.13 -11.95
C ARG A 119 -8.75 10.57 -12.44
N HIS A 120 -9.55 11.47 -11.86
CA HIS A 120 -9.59 12.89 -12.22
C HIS A 120 -8.29 13.66 -11.91
N LEU A 121 -7.44 13.14 -11.02
CA LEU A 121 -6.12 13.72 -10.70
C LEU A 121 -4.97 13.10 -11.52
N ARG A 122 -5.21 11.94 -12.17
CA ARG A 122 -4.21 11.22 -12.97
C ARG A 122 -4.13 11.74 -14.40
N THR A 123 -3.48 12.88 -14.58
CA THR A 123 -3.12 13.39 -15.92
C THR A 123 -1.72 12.93 -16.33
N ASP A 124 -1.48 12.76 -17.64
CA ASP A 124 -0.18 12.34 -18.20
C ASP A 124 0.98 13.23 -17.74
N GLN A 125 0.69 14.49 -17.41
CA GLN A 125 1.65 15.48 -16.96
C GLN A 125 1.93 15.42 -15.44
N GLN A 126 1.22 14.62 -14.65
CA GLN A 126 1.32 14.61 -13.17
C GLN A 126 1.65 13.25 -12.55
N ASN A 127 1.55 12.15 -13.31
CA ASN A 127 1.78 10.77 -12.83
C ASN A 127 3.20 10.47 -12.28
N GLY A 128 4.17 11.37 -12.43
CA GLY A 128 5.58 11.10 -12.10
C GLY A 128 6.05 11.63 -10.74
N SER A 129 5.43 12.70 -10.22
CA SER A 129 5.98 13.49 -9.12
C SER A 129 5.04 13.67 -7.92
N SER A 130 3.73 13.58 -8.13
CA SER A 130 2.71 13.86 -7.09
C SER A 130 2.62 12.79 -5.99
N HIS A 131 3.42 11.73 -6.11
CA HIS A 131 3.37 10.54 -5.27
C HIS A 131 4.62 10.30 -4.45
N ALA A 132 5.74 10.92 -4.82
CA ALA A 132 7.00 10.71 -4.14
C ALA A 132 7.02 11.50 -2.84
N VAL A 133 7.54 10.84 -1.81
CA VAL A 133 7.86 11.43 -0.52
C VAL A 133 9.36 11.67 -0.45
N ASN A 134 9.76 12.83 0.07
CA ASN A 134 11.15 13.17 0.39
C ASN A 134 11.29 13.57 1.87
N ASP A 135 12.50 13.47 2.41
CA ASP A 135 12.88 13.97 3.72
C ASP A 135 13.55 15.36 3.57
N ARG A 136 13.10 16.34 4.34
CA ARG A 136 13.26 17.79 4.04
C ARG A 136 14.65 18.35 4.34
N ASN A 137 15.55 17.63 5.02
CA ASN A 137 16.77 18.27 5.55
C ASN A 137 18.03 17.41 5.71
N THR A 138 18.20 16.35 4.92
CA THR A 138 19.48 15.62 4.90
C THR A 138 19.94 15.36 3.48
N THR A 139 21.26 15.37 3.27
CA THR A 139 21.96 15.02 2.03
C THR A 139 21.66 13.59 1.53
N TYR A 140 20.89 12.79 2.28
CA TYR A 140 20.49 11.41 1.97
C TYR A 140 19.05 11.11 2.46
N GLY A 141 18.04 11.78 1.89
CA GLY A 141 16.62 11.53 2.20
C GLY A 141 16.12 10.16 1.73
N CYS A 142 15.24 9.51 2.50
CA CYS A 142 14.51 8.32 2.07
C CYS A 142 13.36 8.69 1.15
N PHE A 143 13.19 7.92 0.07
CA PHE A 143 12.01 8.04 -0.79
C PHE A 143 10.93 7.04 -0.40
N GLY A 144 9.69 7.46 -0.56
CA GLY A 144 8.52 6.62 -0.38
C GLY A 144 7.37 7.03 -1.30
N TYR A 145 6.29 6.26 -1.26
CA TYR A 145 5.10 6.48 -2.07
C TYR A 145 3.87 6.54 -1.18
N LEU A 146 3.08 7.61 -1.33
CA LEU A 146 1.77 7.70 -0.69
C LEU A 146 0.84 6.65 -1.33
N ILE A 147 0.33 5.70 -0.55
CA ILE A 147 -0.56 4.61 -1.01
C ILE A 147 -1.96 4.68 -0.41
N SER A 148 -2.14 5.52 0.62
CA SER A 148 -3.42 6.04 1.10
C SER A 148 -3.19 7.44 1.66
N THR A 149 -4.26 8.17 1.96
CA THR A 149 -4.24 9.52 2.54
C THR A 149 -3.45 9.62 3.85
N ARG A 150 -3.12 8.49 4.49
CA ARG A 150 -2.34 8.41 5.73
C ARG A 150 -1.17 7.40 5.69
N GLY A 151 -1.04 6.63 4.62
CA GLY A 151 -0.09 5.52 4.53
C GLY A 151 0.94 5.75 3.43
N VAL A 152 2.21 5.70 3.80
CA VAL A 152 3.35 5.78 2.87
C VAL A 152 4.12 4.48 2.90
N VAL A 153 4.41 3.91 1.73
CA VAL A 153 5.29 2.74 1.59
C VAL A 153 6.71 3.19 1.26
N ALA A 154 7.71 2.60 1.91
CA ALA A 154 9.12 2.93 1.73
C ALA A 154 10.01 1.68 1.91
N SER A 155 11.31 1.85 1.71
CA SER A 155 12.33 0.84 1.99
C SER A 155 12.55 0.65 3.50
N ALA A 156 12.57 -0.60 3.95
CA ALA A 156 12.98 -0.94 5.31
C ALA A 156 14.46 -0.63 5.57
N SER A 157 15.35 -0.93 4.63
CA SER A 157 16.78 -0.62 4.75
C SER A 157 17.01 0.88 4.95
N CYS A 158 16.27 1.71 4.20
CA CYS A 158 16.39 3.17 4.34
C CYS A 158 15.95 3.68 5.74
N LEU A 159 14.90 3.08 6.30
CA LEU A 159 14.33 3.50 7.59
C LEU A 159 14.95 2.80 8.81
N SER A 160 15.65 1.67 8.62
CA SER A 160 16.30 0.91 9.69
C SER A 160 17.74 1.33 9.97
N GLU A 161 18.41 1.97 9.01
CA GLU A 161 19.82 2.35 9.13
C GLU A 161 20.06 3.69 9.82
N ARG A 162 19.00 4.36 10.29
CA ARG A 162 19.09 5.68 10.94
C ARG A 162 19.06 5.57 12.46
N ALA A 163 19.97 6.29 13.12
CA ALA A 163 19.97 6.47 14.56
C ALA A 163 18.70 7.21 15.04
N ASP A 164 18.25 8.18 14.23
CA ASP A 164 17.00 8.92 14.44
C ASP A 164 16.05 8.63 13.26
N LEU A 165 14.86 8.08 13.57
CA LEU A 165 13.81 7.91 12.56
C LEU A 165 13.40 9.29 12.01
N PRO A 166 13.04 9.38 10.72
CA PRO A 166 12.49 10.62 10.18
C PRO A 166 11.24 11.00 10.99
N ASN A 167 11.10 12.29 11.28
CA ASN A 167 9.97 12.84 12.03
C ASN A 167 8.92 13.47 11.11
N ILE A 168 9.26 13.74 9.85
CA ILE A 168 8.38 14.35 8.86
C ILE A 168 8.48 13.65 7.50
N VAL A 169 7.38 13.74 6.77
CA VAL A 169 7.24 13.31 5.37
C VAL A 169 6.92 14.56 4.57
N GLN A 170 7.72 14.85 3.54
CA GLN A 170 7.37 15.85 2.53
C GLN A 170 6.77 15.15 1.32
N ILE A 171 5.51 15.44 1.01
CA ILE A 171 4.76 14.82 -0.10
C ILE A 171 4.63 15.82 -1.24
N GLY A 172 4.93 15.35 -2.46
CA GLY A 172 4.90 16.18 -3.65
C GLY A 172 6.05 17.20 -3.70
N GLY A 173 5.93 18.17 -4.61
CA GLY A 173 6.90 19.26 -4.73
C GLY A 173 8.29 18.87 -5.23
N ILE A 174 8.42 17.80 -6.03
CA ILE A 174 9.68 17.44 -6.70
C ILE A 174 10.21 18.59 -7.58
N ASP A 175 9.30 19.32 -8.24
CA ASP A 175 9.64 20.43 -9.15
C ASP A 175 9.64 21.81 -8.46
N SER A 176 8.90 21.97 -7.34
CA SER A 176 8.84 23.19 -6.54
C SER A 176 8.33 22.90 -5.13
N LEU A 177 9.02 23.46 -4.12
CA LEU A 177 8.68 23.31 -2.70
C LEU A 177 7.32 23.93 -2.35
N ASP A 178 6.83 24.90 -3.12
CA ASP A 178 5.55 25.58 -2.87
C ASP A 178 4.34 24.65 -3.02
N ASN A 179 4.51 23.56 -3.77
CA ASN A 179 3.47 22.55 -3.98
C ASN A 179 3.64 21.31 -3.08
N SER A 180 4.50 21.39 -2.06
CA SER A 180 4.75 20.28 -1.13
C SER A 180 3.89 20.36 0.12
N ARG A 181 3.51 19.20 0.66
CA ARG A 181 2.86 19.06 1.97
C ARG A 181 3.82 18.41 2.94
N VAL A 182 3.97 18.99 4.12
CA VAL A 182 4.78 18.39 5.19
C VAL A 182 3.86 17.87 6.26
N VAL A 183 4.04 16.61 6.61
CA VAL A 183 3.20 15.90 7.57
C VAL A 183 4.10 15.17 8.56
N PRO A 184 3.86 15.28 9.88
CA PRO A 184 4.58 14.49 10.86
C PRO A 184 4.30 12.99 10.73
N ILE A 185 5.26 12.19 11.19
CA ILE A 185 5.15 10.73 11.23
C ILE A 185 4.59 10.30 12.58
N GLU A 186 3.51 9.52 12.56
CA GLU A 186 2.97 8.85 13.75
C GLU A 186 3.84 7.63 14.12
N LYS A 187 4.09 6.78 13.12
CA LYS A 187 4.79 5.50 13.35
C LYS A 187 5.44 4.97 12.08
N VAL A 188 6.61 4.38 12.24
CA VAL A 188 7.28 3.56 11.23
C VAL A 188 7.11 2.08 11.59
N ILE A 189 6.71 1.27 10.62
CA ILE A 189 6.46 -0.17 10.77
C ILE A 189 7.28 -0.91 9.71
N ILE A 190 8.36 -1.57 10.14
CA ILE A 190 9.20 -2.40 9.27
C ILE A 190 8.53 -3.77 9.12
N HIS A 191 8.64 -4.39 7.93
CA HIS A 191 8.16 -5.75 7.71
C HIS A 191 8.82 -6.72 8.70
N PRO A 192 8.05 -7.57 9.41
CA PRO A 192 8.60 -8.45 10.45
C PRO A 192 9.66 -9.41 9.91
N ASP A 193 9.49 -9.87 8.67
CA ASP A 193 10.42 -10.79 8.00
C ASP A 193 11.57 -10.08 7.26
N TYR A 194 11.75 -8.76 7.43
CA TYR A 194 12.83 -8.03 6.78
C TYR A 194 14.21 -8.55 7.22
N LYS A 195 15.04 -8.96 6.26
CA LYS A 195 16.43 -9.39 6.49
C LYS A 195 17.40 -8.38 5.90
N LYS A 196 18.30 -7.85 6.72
CA LYS A 196 19.22 -6.79 6.30
C LYS A 196 20.29 -7.31 5.32
N GLU A 197 20.76 -8.53 5.53
CA GLU A 197 21.86 -9.14 4.79
C GLU A 197 21.46 -9.52 3.36
N THR A 198 20.25 -10.06 3.19
CA THR A 198 19.73 -10.50 1.88
C THR A 198 18.82 -9.47 1.23
N LEU A 199 18.39 -8.44 1.97
CA LEU A 199 17.38 -7.46 1.56
C LEU A 199 16.01 -8.09 1.21
N GLU A 200 15.77 -9.33 1.66
CA GLU A 200 14.45 -9.95 1.60
C GLU A 200 13.44 -9.14 2.41
N HIS A 201 12.23 -8.99 1.86
CA HIS A 201 11.15 -8.22 2.46
C HIS A 201 11.57 -6.78 2.84
N ASN A 202 12.41 -6.13 2.02
CA ASN A 202 12.85 -4.76 2.21
C ASN A 202 11.71 -3.74 1.97
N ILE A 203 10.70 -3.74 2.84
CA ILE A 203 9.50 -2.90 2.77
C ILE A 203 9.12 -2.44 4.17
N ALA A 204 8.68 -1.18 4.27
CA ALA A 204 8.19 -0.57 5.49
C ALA A 204 7.00 0.34 5.20
N ILE A 205 6.16 0.55 6.20
CA ILE A 205 5.04 1.48 6.16
C ILE A 205 5.28 2.61 7.16
N VAL A 206 5.08 3.83 6.69
CA VAL A 206 5.09 5.04 7.49
C VAL A 206 3.66 5.53 7.61
N LYS A 207 3.12 5.54 8.83
CA LYS A 207 1.82 6.11 9.17
C LYS A 207 1.99 7.58 9.48
N LEU A 208 1.22 8.42 8.79
CA LEU A 208 1.21 9.87 8.99
C LEU A 208 0.34 10.23 10.20
N GLU A 209 0.71 11.27 10.95
CA GLU A 209 -0.07 11.74 12.10
C GLU A 209 -1.46 12.20 11.69
N SER A 210 -1.56 12.93 10.57
CA SER A 210 -2.81 13.42 9.98
C SER A 210 -3.04 12.90 8.57
N THR A 211 -4.31 12.82 8.16
CA THR A 211 -4.68 12.55 6.76
C THR A 211 -4.29 13.71 5.86
N VAL A 212 -3.96 13.40 4.62
CA VAL A 212 -3.58 14.36 3.60
C VAL A 212 -4.74 14.55 2.64
N ASP A 213 -5.16 15.79 2.44
CA ASP A 213 -6.21 16.12 1.49
C ASP A 213 -5.73 15.93 0.06
N PRO A 214 -6.37 15.06 -0.74
CA PRO A 214 -5.99 14.83 -2.11
C PRO A 214 -6.12 16.11 -2.96
N SER A 215 -5.08 16.38 -3.74
CA SER A 215 -4.99 17.51 -4.68
C SER A 215 -4.17 17.08 -5.90
N GLU A 216 -4.13 17.91 -6.94
CA GLU A 216 -3.35 17.65 -8.16
C GLU A 216 -1.88 17.25 -7.87
N ASN A 217 -1.28 17.89 -6.86
CA ASN A 217 0.13 17.66 -6.51
C ASN A 217 0.35 16.58 -5.46
N VAL A 218 -0.72 16.14 -4.79
CA VAL A 218 -0.63 15.22 -3.65
C VAL A 218 -1.83 14.31 -3.63
N PHE A 219 -1.67 13.06 -4.07
CA PHE A 219 -2.72 12.05 -3.98
C PHE A 219 -2.12 10.63 -3.93
N PRO A 220 -2.86 9.63 -3.44
CA PRO A 220 -2.37 8.25 -3.34
C PRO A 220 -2.07 7.59 -4.70
N THR A 221 -0.99 6.82 -4.73
CA THR A 221 -0.67 5.86 -5.78
C THR A 221 -1.40 4.56 -5.53
N CYS A 222 -2.08 4.01 -6.55
CA CYS A 222 -2.74 2.72 -6.42
C CYS A 222 -1.75 1.58 -6.46
N LEU A 223 -1.89 0.63 -5.55
CA LEU A 223 -1.16 -0.64 -5.59
C LEU A 223 -1.70 -1.53 -6.70
N TRP A 224 -0.80 -2.28 -7.33
CA TRP A 224 -1.19 -3.37 -8.20
C TRP A 224 -1.75 -4.51 -7.36
N GLN A 225 -3.03 -4.82 -7.55
CA GLN A 225 -3.77 -5.75 -6.69
C GLN A 225 -3.65 -7.22 -7.14
N ASN A 226 -3.15 -7.48 -8.35
CA ASN A 226 -3.07 -8.83 -8.88
C ASN A 226 -1.83 -9.55 -8.35
N ILE A 227 -2.05 -10.58 -7.54
CA ILE A 227 -0.99 -11.41 -6.93
C ILE A 227 -0.44 -12.48 -7.87
N THR A 228 -1.18 -12.82 -8.93
CA THR A 228 -0.83 -13.90 -9.85
C THR A 228 0.11 -13.44 -10.96
N HIS A 229 -0.05 -12.20 -11.44
CA HIS A 229 0.72 -11.67 -12.56
C HIS A 229 0.99 -10.18 -12.35
N SER A 230 2.18 -9.72 -12.72
CA SER A 230 2.46 -8.29 -12.83
C SER A 230 2.41 -7.80 -14.28
N PRO A 231 2.31 -6.48 -14.52
CA PRO A 231 2.26 -5.94 -15.88
C PRO A 231 3.60 -6.14 -16.60
N THR A 232 3.55 -6.63 -17.83
CA THR A 232 4.75 -6.85 -18.65
C THR A 232 5.43 -5.55 -19.10
N HIS A 233 4.67 -4.45 -19.14
CA HIS A 233 5.14 -3.13 -19.50
C HIS A 233 4.73 -2.10 -18.44
N LEU A 234 5.73 -1.40 -17.93
CA LEU A 234 5.63 -0.48 -16.81
C LEU A 234 6.37 0.81 -17.19
N LYS A 235 6.04 1.92 -16.52
CA LYS A 235 6.68 3.21 -16.72
C LYS A 235 7.29 3.69 -15.40
N GLY A 236 8.54 4.12 -15.43
CA GLY A 236 9.23 4.73 -14.29
C GLY A 236 9.33 6.25 -14.44
N PRO A 237 9.17 7.04 -13.36
CA PRO A 237 9.41 8.47 -13.41
C PRO A 237 10.91 8.77 -13.58
N LYS A 238 11.25 9.63 -14.53
CA LYS A 238 12.64 10.09 -14.70
C LYS A 238 12.95 11.17 -13.67
N ILE A 239 13.39 10.77 -12.49
CA ILE A 239 13.86 11.67 -11.43
C ILE A 239 15.38 11.85 -11.58
N CYS A 240 15.81 13.00 -12.10
CA CYS A 240 17.23 13.33 -12.26
C CYS A 240 17.53 14.69 -11.62
N PHE A 241 18.37 14.70 -10.59
CA PHE A 241 18.75 15.92 -9.87
C PHE A 241 19.40 17.00 -10.77
N SER A 242 19.97 16.63 -11.93
CA SER A 242 20.61 17.57 -12.86
C SER A 242 19.72 18.09 -13.99
N HIS A 243 18.49 17.59 -14.14
CA HIS A 243 17.58 17.96 -15.25
C HIS A 243 16.14 18.08 -14.76
N ILE A 244 15.90 19.06 -13.88
CA ILE A 244 14.57 19.49 -13.47
C ILE A 244 13.98 20.29 -14.64
N GLY A 245 12.94 19.77 -15.30
CA GLY A 245 12.24 20.55 -16.35
C GLY A 245 11.54 19.75 -17.44
N ASN A 246 11.76 18.44 -17.57
CA ASN A 246 11.00 17.61 -18.52
C ASN A 246 10.50 16.33 -17.84
N LYS A 247 9.22 16.34 -17.45
CA LYS A 247 8.48 15.17 -16.97
C LYS A 247 8.44 14.12 -18.07
N ARG A 248 9.38 13.18 -18.04
CA ARG A 248 9.42 12.04 -18.97
C ARG A 248 9.39 10.75 -18.17
N PHE A 249 8.68 9.77 -18.70
CA PHE A 249 8.73 8.40 -18.20
C PHE A 249 9.74 7.60 -19.02
N TYR A 250 10.29 6.55 -18.43
CA TYR A 250 11.04 5.53 -19.14
C TYR A 250 10.31 4.19 -19.07
N ASP A 251 10.43 3.39 -20.11
CA ASP A 251 9.81 2.07 -20.18
C ASP A 251 10.63 1.05 -19.37
N ILE A 252 9.91 0.24 -18.61
CA ILE A 252 10.42 -0.87 -17.79
C ILE A 252 9.68 -2.12 -18.24
N TYR A 253 10.42 -3.21 -18.46
CA TYR A 253 9.87 -4.49 -18.85
C TYR A 253 10.08 -5.51 -17.74
N GLN A 254 9.01 -6.15 -17.30
CA GLN A 254 9.12 -7.25 -16.35
C GLN A 254 9.74 -8.47 -17.05
N MET A 255 10.67 -9.12 -16.37
CA MET A 255 11.25 -10.39 -16.81
C MET A 255 10.53 -11.55 -16.14
N TYR A 256 10.45 -12.69 -16.84
CA TYR A 256 10.04 -13.93 -16.22
C TYR A 256 11.06 -14.34 -15.16
N GLN A 257 10.57 -14.90 -14.06
CA GLN A 257 11.41 -15.30 -12.93
C GLN A 257 12.53 -16.25 -13.37
N ASN A 258 12.21 -17.30 -14.12
CA ASN A 258 13.19 -18.28 -14.59
C ASN A 258 14.30 -17.67 -15.47
N ASP A 259 13.95 -16.71 -16.33
CA ASP A 259 14.94 -16.00 -17.16
C ASP A 259 15.87 -15.14 -16.29
N CYS A 260 15.31 -14.49 -15.27
CA CYS A 260 16.07 -13.67 -14.36
C CYS A 260 16.99 -14.50 -13.44
N GLU A 261 16.51 -15.62 -12.93
CA GLU A 261 17.31 -16.57 -12.12
C GLU A 261 18.49 -17.12 -12.91
N THR A 262 18.25 -17.46 -14.18
CA THR A 262 19.31 -17.89 -15.11
C THR A 262 20.33 -16.78 -15.36
N TYR A 263 19.88 -15.55 -15.57
CA TYR A 263 20.76 -14.41 -15.84
C TYR A 263 21.60 -14.01 -14.61
N LEU A 264 20.96 -13.92 -13.44
CA LEU A 264 21.60 -13.51 -12.18
C LEU A 264 22.33 -14.65 -11.47
N ASN A 265 22.16 -15.88 -11.93
CA ASN A 265 22.68 -17.09 -11.31
C ASN A 265 22.32 -17.20 -9.81
N ARG A 266 21.06 -16.90 -9.48
CA ARG A 266 20.50 -16.98 -8.12
C ARG A 266 19.03 -17.34 -8.18
N SER A 267 18.47 -17.94 -7.12
CA SER A 267 17.01 -18.05 -7.00
C SER A 267 16.40 -16.70 -6.64
N MET A 268 15.17 -16.47 -7.09
CA MET A 268 14.37 -15.34 -6.65
C MET A 268 13.28 -15.79 -5.67
N ALA A 269 12.96 -14.92 -4.71
CA ALA A 269 11.82 -15.10 -3.83
C ALA A 269 10.53 -14.63 -4.51
N ASP A 270 9.38 -15.17 -4.10
CA ASP A 270 8.06 -14.73 -4.58
C ASP A 270 7.78 -13.25 -4.28
N SER A 271 8.45 -12.66 -3.29
CA SER A 271 8.37 -11.23 -2.99
C SER A 271 9.24 -10.35 -3.89
N GLU A 272 10.00 -10.94 -4.82
CA GLU A 272 10.87 -10.22 -5.74
C GLU A 272 10.25 -10.10 -7.14
N ALA A 273 10.51 -8.97 -7.80
CA ALA A 273 10.18 -8.74 -9.19
C ALA A 273 11.44 -8.32 -9.94
N CYS A 274 11.72 -9.00 -11.05
CA CYS A 274 12.85 -8.70 -11.89
C CYS A 274 12.43 -7.89 -13.11
N MET A 275 13.23 -6.90 -13.47
CA MET A 275 12.95 -6.05 -14.62
C MET A 275 14.17 -5.61 -15.37
N PHE A 276 13.93 -5.24 -16.61
CA PHE A 276 14.93 -4.86 -17.57
C PHE A 276 14.55 -3.56 -18.28
N ARG A 277 15.56 -2.76 -18.59
CA ARG A 277 15.43 -1.50 -19.32
C ARG A 277 16.25 -1.56 -20.59
N LYS A 278 15.61 -1.21 -21.70
CA LYS A 278 16.26 -1.18 -23.03
C LYS A 278 17.12 0.06 -23.26
N ARG A 279 16.87 1.15 -22.52
CA ARG A 279 17.54 2.45 -22.72
C ARG A 279 18.08 2.99 -21.41
N TRP A 280 19.31 3.48 -21.45
CA TRP A 280 19.90 4.19 -20.31
C TRP A 280 19.20 5.53 -20.15
N THR A 281 18.75 5.81 -18.93
CA THR A 281 18.39 7.14 -18.48
C THR A 281 18.88 7.29 -17.05
N CYS A 282 19.21 8.51 -16.64
CA CYS A 282 19.34 8.83 -15.23
C CYS A 282 18.05 8.37 -14.52
N ALA A 283 18.19 7.38 -13.66
CA ALA A 283 17.14 6.78 -12.86
C ALA A 283 17.71 6.66 -11.46
N SER A 284 16.89 7.01 -10.45
CA SER A 284 17.29 6.88 -9.06
C SER A 284 17.08 5.42 -8.62
N TYR A 285 17.98 4.91 -7.78
CA TYR A 285 17.87 3.58 -7.15
C TYR A 285 16.58 3.40 -6.34
N TYR A 286 15.92 4.49 -5.97
CA TYR A 286 14.71 4.49 -5.14
C TYR A 286 13.39 4.60 -5.92
N ASN A 287 13.43 4.37 -7.23
CA ASN A 287 12.28 4.60 -8.11
C ASN A 287 11.17 3.54 -7.95
N PRO A 288 9.90 3.94 -8.11
CA PRO A 288 8.77 3.03 -8.13
C PRO A 288 8.68 2.37 -9.51
N ILE A 289 8.18 1.14 -9.54
CA ILE A 289 7.69 0.52 -10.75
C ILE A 289 6.23 0.93 -10.90
N LEU A 290 5.94 1.97 -11.69
CA LEU A 290 4.55 2.38 -11.90
C LEU A 290 3.97 1.63 -13.09
N LYS A 291 2.73 1.18 -12.93
CA LYS A 291 1.91 0.83 -14.07
C LYS A 291 1.44 2.13 -14.70
N GLU A 292 1.52 2.22 -16.02
CA GLU A 292 0.79 3.25 -16.74
C GLU A 292 -0.71 3.04 -16.49
N ALA A 293 -1.40 4.08 -15.99
CA ALA A 293 -2.81 4.22 -16.31
C ALA A 293 -2.87 4.50 -17.81
N SER A 294 -2.76 3.48 -18.65
CA SER A 294 -2.90 3.65 -20.09
C SER A 294 -4.39 3.97 -20.33
N PRO A 295 -4.74 5.16 -20.84
CA PRO A 295 -6.03 5.37 -21.45
C PRO A 295 -5.89 4.91 -22.90
N LYS A 296 -6.35 3.70 -23.18
CA LYS A 296 -6.85 3.34 -24.50
C LYS A 296 -8.08 2.47 -24.35
#